data_AF-A0A4Y8KVP9-F1
#
_entry.id   AF-A0A4Y8KVP9-F1
#
_cell.length_a   1.000
_cell.length_b   1.000
_cell.length_c   1.000
_cell.angle_alpha   90.00
_cell.angle_beta   90.00
_cell.angle_gamma   90.00
#
_symmetry.space_group_name_H-M   'P 1'
#
loop_
_entity.id
_entity.type
_entity.pdbx_description
1 polymer ?
#
loop_
_entity_poly.entity_id
_entity_poly.type
_entity_poly.pdbx_seq_one_letter_code
_entity_poly.pdbx_strand_id
1 'polypeptide(L)' 'MPGRDYFKELEPFNGSMANNMEELILLGKQMEKIRSGGELKVSQRLSDPIQYDDKK' A
#
# COMPACT_ATOMS: atom_id res chain seq x y z
N MET A 1 -9.95 -10.45 -21.59
CA MET A 1 -9.12 -9.50 -20.82
C MET A 1 -8.41 -8.61 -21.83
N PRO A 2 -8.44 -7.27 -21.69
CA PRO A 2 -7.72 -6.37 -22.58
C PRO A 2 -6.21 -6.63 -22.51
N GLY A 3 -5.50 -6.44 -23.63
CA GLY A 3 -4.06 -6.69 -23.78
C GLY A 3 -3.19 -5.64 -23.09
N ARG A 4 -1.91 -5.95 -22.88
CA ARG A 4 -0.95 -5.12 -22.13
C ARG A 4 -0.79 -3.69 -22.68
N ASP A 5 -0.97 -3.53 -23.99
CA ASP A 5 -0.83 -2.24 -24.69
C ASP A 5 -2.01 -1.30 -24.45
N TYR A 6 -3.19 -1.83 -24.07
CA TYR A 6 -4.39 -1.05 -23.75
C TYR A 6 -4.16 -0.07 -22.58
N PHE A 7 -3.28 -0.43 -21.65
CA PHE A 7 -3.00 0.37 -20.46
C PHE A 7 -1.88 1.40 -20.67
N LYS A 8 -1.21 1.37 -21.83
CA LYS A 8 -0.08 2.26 -22.14
C LYS A 8 -0.52 3.66 -22.57
N GLU A 9 -1.76 3.77 -23.05
CA GLU A 9 -2.38 5.01 -23.55
C GLU A 9 -3.32 5.65 -22.51
N LEU A 10 -3.56 4.98 -21.38
CA LEU A 10 -4.37 5.53 -20.30
C LEU A 10 -3.52 6.50 -19.47
N GLU A 11 -3.76 7.79 -19.67
CA GLU A 11 -3.33 8.84 -18.75
C GLU A 11 -3.81 8.49 -17.33
N PRO A 12 -2.93 8.53 -16.31
CA PRO A 12 -3.34 8.27 -14.94
C PRO A 12 -4.41 9.29 -14.53
N PHE A 13 -5.63 8.81 -14.30
CA PHE A 13 -6.76 9.68 -13.94
C PHE A 13 -6.50 10.46 -12.64
N ASN A 14 -5.67 9.90 -11.75
CA ASN A 14 -5.15 10.56 -10.57
C ASN A 14 -3.72 10.07 -10.25
N GLY A 15 -2.94 10.89 -9.54
CA GLY A 15 -1.61 10.49 -9.04
C GLY A 15 -1.65 9.70 -7.73
N SER A 16 -2.80 9.66 -7.06
CA SER A 16 -3.06 8.85 -5.87
C SER A 16 -3.70 7.53 -6.25
N MET A 17 -3.32 6.40 -5.64
CA MET A 17 -4.01 5.11 -5.84
C MET A 17 -5.47 5.07 -5.29
N ALA A 18 -6.04 6.21 -4.90
CA ALA A 18 -7.34 6.33 -4.26
C ALA A 18 -8.31 7.10 -5.17
N ASN A 19 -9.49 6.54 -5.41
CA ASN A 19 -10.45 7.02 -6.41
C ASN A 19 -11.13 8.34 -6.01
N ASN A 20 -11.12 8.69 -4.73
CA ASN A 20 -11.76 9.89 -4.18
C ASN A 20 -11.09 10.34 -2.86
N MET A 21 -11.50 11.50 -2.37
CA MET A 21 -10.97 12.09 -1.13
C MET A 21 -11.28 11.25 0.11
N GLU A 22 -12.43 10.58 0.16
CA GLU A 22 -12.81 9.74 1.29
C GLU A 22 -11.89 8.51 1.42
N GLU A 23 -11.58 7.88 0.30
CA GLU A 23 -10.60 6.78 0.21
C GLU A 23 -9.20 7.25 0.62
N LEU A 24 -8.77 8.45 0.23
CA LEU A 24 -7.49 9.03 0.67
C LEU A 24 -7.42 9.17 2.19
N ILE A 25 -8.49 9.66 2.82
CA ILE A 25 -8.56 9.80 4.29
C ILE A 25 -8.55 8.44 4.98
N LEU A 26 -9.29 7.47 4.43
CA LEU A 26 -9.34 6.12 4.98
C LEU A 26 -7.97 5.44 4.90
N LEU A 27 -7.29 5.59 3.76
CA LEU A 27 -5.93 5.11 3.56
C LEU A 27 -4.96 5.78 4.53
N GLY A 28 -5.03 7.10 4.72
CA GLY A 28 -4.24 7.82 5.71
C GLY A 28 -4.42 7.24 7.12
N LYS A 29 -5.66 6.98 7.55
CA LYS A 29 -5.96 6.33 8.84
C LYS A 29 -5.46 4.89 8.94
N GLN A 30 -5.41 4.17 7.83
CA GLN A 30 -4.82 2.83 7.78
C GLN A 30 -3.29 2.90 7.88
N MET A 31 -2.67 3.91 7.25
CA MET A 31 -1.24 4.18 7.34
C MET A 31 -0.82 4.65 8.73
N GLU A 32 -1.63 5.46 9.40
CA GLU A 32 -1.42 5.84 10.82
C GLU A 32 -1.43 4.62 11.74
N LYS A 33 -2.11 3.54 11.36
CA LYS A 33 -2.15 2.27 12.09
C LYS A 33 -1.05 1.28 11.67
N ILE A 34 -0.07 1.71 10.88
CA ILE A 34 1.16 0.94 10.66
C ILE A 34 1.90 0.93 11.99
N ARG A 35 1.64 -0.13 12.75
CA ARG A 35 2.20 -0.34 14.07
C ARG A 35 3.70 -0.55 13.96
N SER A 36 4.45 0.11 14.83
CA SER A 36 5.86 -0.21 15.02
C SER A 36 6.03 -1.62 15.59
N GLY A 37 7.23 -2.21 15.46
CA GLY A 37 7.53 -3.52 16.06
C GLY A 37 7.28 -3.59 17.57
N GLY A 38 7.35 -2.45 18.28
CA GLY A 38 7.01 -2.38 19.71
C GLY A 38 5.51 -2.51 19.99
N GLU A 39 4.67 -1.86 19.18
CA GLU A 39 3.21 -1.89 19.33
C GLU A 39 2.59 -3.23 18.91
N LEU A 40 3.21 -3.91 17.94
CA LEU A 40 2.81 -5.26 17.54
C LEU A 40 2.96 -6.26 18.70
N LYS A 41 4.06 -6.18 19.46
CA LYS A 41 4.31 -7.01 20.66
C LYS A 41 3.22 -6.84 21.73
N VAL A 42 2.77 -5.61 21.98
CA VAL A 42 1.68 -5.32 22.95
C VAL A 42 0.38 -6.01 22.53
N SER A 43 0.11 -6.07 21.23
CA SER A 43 -1.09 -6.71 20.67
C SER A 43 -0.95 -8.21 20.36
N GLN A 44 0.13 -8.86 20.80
CA GLN A 44 0.46 -10.26 20.48
C GLN A 44 0.46 -10.58 18.97
N ARG A 45 0.83 -9.60 18.14
CA ARG A 45 0.97 -9.76 16.68
C ARG A 45 2.45 -9.77 16.31
N LEU A 46 2.80 -10.55 15.30
CA LEU A 46 4.15 -10.59 14.73
C LEU A 46 4.23 -9.58 13.58
N SER A 47 5.41 -8.99 13.40
CA SER A 47 5.71 -8.19 12.20
C SER A 47 5.78 -9.10 10.98
N ASP A 48 5.41 -8.56 9.82
CA ASP A 48 5.62 -9.26 8.56
C ASP A 48 7.12 -9.54 8.35
N PRO A 49 7.48 -10.65 7.68
CA PRO A 49 8.87 -10.97 7.40
C PRO A 49 9.55 -9.84 6.65
N ILE A 50 10.78 -9.51 7.05
CA ILE A 50 11.61 -8.54 6.31
C ILE A 50 11.92 -9.17 4.95
N GLN A 51 11.46 -8.52 3.89
CA GLN A 51 11.82 -8.87 2.53
C GLN A 51 13.24 -8.34 2.28
N TYR A 52 14.18 -9.24 1.98
CA TYR A 52 15.52 -8.86 1.56
C TYR A 52 15.53 -8.71 0.04
N ASP A 53 16.22 -7.68 -0.47
CA ASP A 53 16.60 -7.69 -1.87
C ASP A 53 17.56 -8.86 -2.09
N ASP A 54 17.28 -9.69 -3.10
CA ASP A 54 18.23 -10.70 -3.55
C ASP A 54 19.52 -9.98 -3.92
N LYS A 55 20.52 -10.06 -3.03
CA LYS A 55 21.87 -9.57 -3.31
C LYS A 55 22.40 -10.37 -4.49
N LYS A 56 22.38 -9.76 -5.68
CA LYS A 56 23.14 -10.22 -6.84
C LYS A 56 24.63 -10.07 -6.60
#